data_AF-A0A075H1E4-F1
#
_entry.id   AF-A0A075H1E4-F1
#
_cell.length_a   1.000
_cell.length_b   1.000
_cell.length_c   1.000
_cell.angle_alpha   90.00
_cell.angle_beta   90.00
_cell.angle_gamma   90.00
#
_symmetry.space_group_name_H-M   'P 1'
#
loop_
_entity.id
_entity.type
_entity.pdbx_description
1 polymer ?
#
loop_
_entity_poly.entity_id
_entity_poly.type
_entity_poly.pdbx_seq_one_letter_code
_entity_poly.pdbx_strand_id
1 'polypeptide(L)'
;MVKIIQKKHSGKKLSAEENQRFKRAWKVASLVETFGKNAIIVLSGYGVGADTGARILRNMIDQELMYKQIYEAERQYVMTRGFWD
;
A
#
# COMPACT_ATOMS: atom_id res chain seq x y z
N MET A 1 10.11 -12.26 -0.85
CA MET A 1 10.33 -10.81 -1.07
C MET A 1 11.78 -10.51 -1.43
N VAL A 2 12.76 -10.78 -0.55
CA VAL A 2 14.19 -10.51 -0.81
C VAL A 2 14.70 -11.14 -2.13
N LYS A 3 14.33 -12.41 -2.41
CA LYS A 3 14.69 -13.11 -3.66
C LYS A 3 14.14 -12.45 -4.93
N ILE A 4 13.01 -11.75 -4.87
CA ILE A 4 12.39 -11.06 -6.03
C ILE A 4 13.16 -9.78 -6.34
N ILE A 5 13.53 -9.03 -5.29
CA ILE A 5 14.33 -7.81 -5.41
C ILE A 5 15.73 -8.17 -5.94
N GLN A 6 16.35 -9.22 -5.39
CA GLN A 6 17.63 -9.74 -5.88
C GLN A 6 17.54 -10.23 -7.33
N LYS A 7 16.48 -10.95 -7.71
CA LYS A 7 16.25 -11.35 -9.11
C LYS A 7 16.21 -10.16 -10.05
N LYS A 8 15.45 -9.11 -9.70
CA LYS A 8 15.35 -7.90 -10.51
C LYS A 8 16.68 -7.14 -10.60
N HIS A 9 17.41 -7.04 -9.49
CA HIS A 9 18.75 -6.45 -9.47
C HIS A 9 19.75 -7.27 -10.31
N SER A 10 19.60 -8.59 -10.36
CA SER A 10 20.41 -9.50 -11.19
C SER A 10 20.01 -9.54 -12.67
N GLY A 11 19.07 -8.71 -13.12
CA GLY A 11 18.62 -8.63 -14.52
C GLY A 11 17.78 -9.82 -14.99
N LYS A 12 17.38 -10.75 -14.10
CA LYS A 12 16.56 -11.91 -14.45
C LYS A 12 15.10 -11.49 -14.69
N LYS A 13 14.47 -12.07 -15.71
CA LYS A 13 13.03 -11.88 -15.97
C LYS A 13 12.22 -12.33 -14.76
N LEU A 14 11.36 -11.45 -14.26
CA LEU A 14 10.36 -11.76 -13.25
C LEU A 14 9.13 -12.36 -13.92
N SER A 15 8.47 -13.31 -13.27
CA SER A 15 7.12 -13.70 -13.67
C SER A 15 6.15 -12.52 -13.51
N ALA A 16 4.98 -12.60 -14.14
CA ALA A 16 3.95 -11.55 -14.01
C ALA A 16 3.57 -11.31 -12.53
N GLU A 17 3.43 -12.39 -11.77
CA GLU A 17 3.12 -12.34 -10.33
C GLU A 17 4.28 -11.74 -9.50
N GLU A 18 5.52 -12.14 -9.77
CA GLU A 18 6.70 -11.59 -9.10
C GLU A 18 6.83 -10.08 -9.39
N ASN A 19 6.55 -9.67 -10.62
CA ASN A 19 6.58 -8.26 -11.02
C ASN A 19 5.47 -7.45 -10.33
N GLN A 20 4.26 -8.02 -10.19
CA GLN A 20 3.17 -7.37 -9.47
C GLN A 20 3.51 -7.18 -7.98
N ARG A 21 4.06 -8.22 -7.33
CA ARG A 21 4.56 -8.15 -5.95
C ARG A 21 5.66 -7.10 -5.81
N PHE A 22 6.60 -7.06 -6.76
CA PHE A 22 7.65 -6.04 -6.79
C PHE A 22 7.08 -4.63 -6.91
N LYS A 23 6.15 -4.39 -7.84
CA LYS A 23 5.52 -3.08 -8.03
C LYS A 23 4.79 -2.61 -6.77
N ARG A 24 4.08 -3.51 -6.08
CA ARG A 24 3.44 -3.18 -4.80
C ARG A 24 4.48 -2.79 -3.74
N ALA A 25 5.54 -3.58 -3.58
CA ALA A 25 6.61 -3.28 -2.62
C ALA A 25 7.32 -1.96 -2.92
N TRP A 26 7.62 -1.70 -4.20
CA TRP A 26 8.19 -0.44 -4.66
C TRP A 26 7.29 0.75 -4.34
N LYS A 27 5.98 0.60 -4.58
CA LYS A 27 5.01 1.65 -4.29
C LYS A 27 4.95 1.95 -2.80
N VAL A 28 4.91 0.94 -1.94
CA VAL A 28 4.99 1.11 -0.48
C VAL A 28 6.26 1.86 -0.08
N ALA A 29 7.43 1.46 -0.60
CA ALA A 29 8.69 2.13 -0.31
C ALA A 29 8.64 3.62 -0.71
N SER A 30 8.14 3.94 -1.90
CA SER A 30 8.02 5.33 -2.36
C SER A 30 7.06 6.17 -1.50
N LEU A 31 5.99 5.57 -0.97
CA LEU A 31 5.08 6.26 -0.05
C LEU A 31 5.76 6.55 1.29
N VAL A 32 6.51 5.59 1.83
CA VAL A 32 7.25 5.77 3.08
C VAL A 32 8.35 6.81 2.92
N GLU A 33 9.05 6.82 1.78
CA GLU A 33 10.04 7.84 1.46
C GLU A 33 9.43 9.24 1.38
N THR A 34 8.25 9.38 0.75
CA THR A 34 7.62 10.69 0.53
C THR A 34 6.91 11.24 1.76
N PHE A 35 6.16 10.39 2.48
CA PHE A 35 5.26 10.82 3.57
C PHE A 35 5.73 10.38 4.96
N GLY A 36 6.82 9.64 5.05
CA GLY A 36 7.44 9.23 6.32
C GLY A 36 6.48 8.50 7.25
N LYS A 37 6.36 9.01 8.49
CA LYS A 37 5.53 8.40 9.55
C LYS A 37 4.06 8.28 9.16
N ASN A 38 3.52 9.24 8.41
CA ASN A 38 2.12 9.21 7.98
C ASN A 38 1.85 8.02 7.05
N ALA A 39 2.79 7.67 6.17
CA ALA A 39 2.66 6.48 5.33
C ALA A 39 2.61 5.20 6.15
N ILE A 40 3.44 5.09 7.18
CA ILE A 40 3.46 3.91 8.07
C ILE A 40 2.11 3.77 8.77
N ILE A 41 1.55 4.86 9.28
CA ILE A 41 0.24 4.88 9.93
C ILE A 41 -0.86 4.44 8.95
N VAL A 42 -0.93 5.05 7.76
CA VAL A 42 -1.94 4.73 6.75
C VAL A 42 -1.85 3.26 6.31
N LEU A 43 -0.64 2.76 6.06
CA LEU A 43 -0.41 1.39 5.63
C LEU A 43 -0.65 0.34 6.74
N SER A 44 -0.72 0.78 8.00
CA SER A 44 -1.08 -0.08 9.13
C SER A 44 -2.60 -0.24 9.28
N GLY A 45 -3.40 0.53 8.53
CA GLY A 45 -4.86 0.41 8.52
C GLY A 45 -5.34 -0.93 7.98
N TYR A 46 -6.41 -1.46 8.57
CA TYR A 46 -6.95 -2.77 8.22
C TYR A 46 -7.54 -2.80 6.80
N GLY A 47 -6.98 -3.64 5.93
CA GLY A 47 -7.39 -3.69 4.51
C GLY A 47 -6.85 -2.53 3.67
N VAL A 48 -5.94 -1.70 4.21
CA VAL A 48 -5.31 -0.60 3.48
C VAL A 48 -4.05 -1.08 2.77
N GLY A 49 -4.16 -1.32 1.46
CA GLY A 49 -3.02 -1.68 0.61
C GLY A 49 -2.25 -0.47 0.05
N ALA A 50 -1.19 -0.73 -0.72
CA ALA A 50 -0.36 0.31 -1.35
C ALA A 50 -1.14 1.31 -2.22
N ASP A 51 -2.19 0.84 -2.91
CA ASP A 51 -3.01 1.69 -3.77
C ASP A 51 -3.96 2.57 -2.96
N THR A 52 -4.65 1.99 -1.98
CA THR A 52 -5.54 2.72 -1.05
C THR A 52 -4.73 3.73 -0.24
N GLY A 53 -3.60 3.32 0.33
CA GLY A 53 -2.73 4.19 1.09
C GLY A 53 -2.17 5.35 0.27
N ALA A 54 -1.80 5.11 -1.00
CA ALA A 54 -1.38 6.19 -1.91
C ALA A 54 -2.50 7.23 -2.14
N ARG A 55 -3.76 6.79 -2.21
CA ARG A 55 -4.91 7.69 -2.40
C ARG A 55 -5.16 8.54 -1.15
N ILE A 56 -5.11 7.93 0.03
CA ILE A 56 -5.27 8.61 1.32
C ILE A 56 -4.18 9.67 1.48
N LEU A 57 -2.91 9.27 1.30
CA LEU A 57 -1.77 10.17 1.48
C LEU A 57 -1.75 11.31 0.44
N ARG A 58 -2.19 11.06 -0.79
CA ARG A 58 -2.28 12.11 -1.84
C ARG A 58 -3.32 13.18 -1.52
N ASN A 59 -4.44 12.78 -0.91
CA ASN A 59 -5.56 13.67 -0.60
C ASN A 59 -5.50 14.23 0.83
N MET A 60 -4.41 13.97 1.54
CA MET A 60 -4.23 14.43 2.91
C MET A 60 -3.90 15.92 2.91
N ILE A 61 -4.78 16.71 3.54
CA ILE A 61 -4.55 18.14 3.82
C ILE A 61 -4.05 18.31 5.26
N ASP A 62 -4.63 17.55 6.19
CA ASP A 62 -4.24 17.48 7.60
C ASP A 62 -4.31 16.03 8.11
N GLN A 63 -3.85 15.82 9.35
CA GLN A 63 -3.87 14.48 9.96
C GLN A 63 -5.28 14.01 10.33
N GLU A 64 -6.22 14.91 10.62
CA GLU A 64 -7.58 14.52 10.99
C GLU A 64 -8.31 13.87 9.80
N LEU A 65 -8.20 14.48 8.62
CA LEU A 65 -8.70 13.94 7.37
C LEU A 65 -8.01 12.62 7.02
N MET A 66 -6.70 12.50 7.27
CA MET A 66 -5.98 11.24 7.10
C MET A 66 -6.62 10.11 7.93
N TYR A 67 -6.84 10.34 9.22
CA TYR A 67 -7.44 9.32 10.10
C TYR A 67 -8.88 8.98 9.71
N LYS A 68 -9.68 9.98 9.32
CA LYS A 68 -11.04 9.76 8.79
C LYS A 68 -11.02 8.87 7.55
N GLN A 69 -10.09 9.13 6.62
CA GLN A 69 -9.96 8.34 5.40
C GLN A 69 -9.45 6.91 5.66
N ILE A 70 -8.57 6.71 6.66
CA ILE A 70 -8.17 5.37 7.10
C ILE A 70 -9.42 4.62 7.61
N TYR A 71 -10.17 5.22 8.52
CA TYR A 71 -11.39 4.61 9.08
C TYR A 71 -12.42 4.25 8.00
N GLU A 72 -12.65 5.13 7.03
CA GLU A 72 -13.55 4.85 5.91
C GLU A 72 -13.08 3.66 5.07
N ALA A 73 -11.78 3.58 4.79
CA ALA A 73 -11.20 2.47 4.05
C ALA A 73 -11.35 1.14 4.81
N GLU A 74 -11.11 1.14 6.11
CA GLU A 74 -11.31 -0.03 6.98
C GLU A 74 -12.77 -0.47 6.98
N ARG A 75 -13.70 0.47 7.14
CA ARG A 75 -15.14 0.21 7.12
C ARG A 75 -15.56 -0.40 5.78
N GLN A 76 -15.09 0.16 4.67
CA GLN A 76 -15.39 -0.36 3.33
C GLN A 76 -14.84 -1.77 3.14
N TYR A 77 -13.61 -2.03 3.59
CA TYR A 77 -13.01 -3.36 3.52
C TYR A 77 -13.83 -4.38 4.31
N VAL A 78 -14.20 -4.06 5.56
CA VAL A 78 -15.03 -4.94 6.40
C VAL A 78 -16.40 -5.19 5.78
N MET A 79 -17.07 -4.14 5.27
CA MET A 79 -18.40 -4.27 4.64
C MET A 79 -18.38 -5.12 3.37
N THR A 80 -17.31 -5.02 2.58
CA THR A 80 -17.24 -5.72 1.29
C THR A 80 -16.61 -7.10 1.40
N ARG A 81 -15.82 -7.40 2.45
CA ARG A 81 -15.10 -8.66 2.62
C ARG A 81 -15.99 -9.90 2.46
N GLY A 82 -17.23 -9.86 2.94
CA GLY A 82 -18.17 -10.99 2.83
C GLY A 82 -18.62 -11.35 1.41
N PHE A 83 -18.25 -10.55 0.41
CA PHE A 83 -18.54 -10.80 -1.01
C PHE A 83 -17.32 -11.30 -1.80
N TRP A 84 -16.17 -11.49 -1.15
CA TRP A 84 -14.91 -11.88 -1.79
C TRP A 84 -14.39 -13.27 -1.37
N ASP A 85 -15.23 -14.08 -0.69
CA ASP A 85 -14.99 -15.52 -0.50
C ASP A 85 -15.43 -16.32 -1.73
#